data_AF-A0A0R1SLS8-F1
#
_entry.id   AF-A0A0R1SLS8-F1
#
_cell.length_a   1.000
_cell.length_b   1.000
_cell.length_c   1.000
_cell.angle_alpha   90.00
_cell.angle_beta   90.00
_cell.angle_gamma   90.00
#
_symmetry.space_group_name_H-M   'P 1'
#
loop_
_entity.id
_entity.type
_entity.pdbx_description
1 polymer ?
#
loop_
_entity_poly.entity_id
_entity_poly.type
_entity_poly.pdbx_seq_one_letter_code
_entity_poly.pdbx_strand_id
1 'polypeptide(L)'
;MVHFNLVFHFTLPYASVRCLATSRLHIILIVKEMSKMKAWWLTNGIEALIFITLISFILLRNVDATGTVQTPIVKLINLLVLLPVLIVAVCIQMIWLHRIKKRRS
;
A
#
# COMPACT_ATOMS: atom_id res chain seq x y z
N MET A 1 -25.10 -32.10 65.88
CA MET A 1 -26.04 -31.90 64.75
C MET A 1 -25.57 -30.67 63.98
N VAL A 2 -24.49 -30.77 63.19
CA VAL A 2 -24.47 -31.06 61.75
C VAL A 2 -25.47 -30.20 60.94
N HIS A 3 -24.96 -29.13 60.33
CA HIS A 3 -25.32 -28.87 58.93
C HIS A 3 -24.13 -28.25 58.20
N PHE A 4 -23.55 -29.07 57.34
CA PHE A 4 -22.52 -28.82 56.35
C PHE A 4 -23.20 -28.12 55.15
N ASN A 5 -22.77 -26.92 54.74
CA ASN A 5 -23.03 -26.46 53.38
C ASN A 5 -21.83 -25.69 52.84
N LEU A 6 -21.23 -26.34 51.87
CA LEU A 6 -19.96 -26.09 51.21
C LEU A 6 -20.19 -25.04 50.12
N VAL A 7 -19.91 -23.75 50.38
CA VAL A 7 -19.87 -22.74 49.30
C VAL A 7 -18.48 -22.70 48.72
N PHE A 8 -18.41 -23.26 47.52
CA PHE A 8 -17.26 -23.46 46.68
C PHE A 8 -16.40 -22.20 46.49
N HIS A 9 -15.12 -22.41 46.75
CA HIS A 9 -13.97 -21.69 46.26
C HIS A 9 -14.03 -21.52 44.73
N PHE A 10 -14.09 -20.29 44.20
CA PHE A 10 -13.66 -19.99 42.83
C PHE A 10 -13.32 -18.51 42.63
N THR A 11 -12.18 -18.07 43.19
CA THR A 11 -11.47 -16.89 42.69
C THR A 11 -10.86 -17.23 41.33
N LEU A 12 -11.65 -17.09 40.27
CA LEU A 12 -11.15 -17.17 38.90
C LEU A 12 -10.29 -15.95 38.54
N PRO A 13 -9.21 -16.13 37.79
CA PRO A 13 -8.20 -15.10 37.57
C PRO A 13 -8.66 -14.07 36.53
N TYR A 14 -8.99 -12.85 36.97
CA TYR A 14 -9.14 -11.64 36.13
C TYR A 14 -7.83 -11.19 35.42
N ALA A 15 -6.78 -12.03 35.44
CA ALA A 15 -5.50 -11.79 34.78
C ALA A 15 -5.40 -12.47 33.40
N SER A 16 -6.05 -13.62 33.19
CA SER A 16 -5.88 -14.42 31.96
C SER A 16 -6.60 -13.83 30.73
N VAL A 17 -7.81 -13.30 30.91
CA VAL A 17 -8.58 -12.64 29.83
C VAL A 17 -7.93 -11.36 29.31
N ARG A 18 -7.16 -10.66 30.16
CA ARG A 18 -6.41 -9.45 29.78
C ARG A 18 -5.25 -9.76 28.84
N CYS A 19 -4.55 -10.89 29.07
CA CYS A 19 -3.43 -11.35 28.25
C CYS A 19 -3.88 -11.78 26.84
N LEU A 20 -5.09 -12.34 26.72
CA LEU A 20 -5.68 -12.73 25.44
C LEU A 20 -6.20 -11.51 24.65
N ALA A 21 -6.80 -10.53 25.34
CA ALA A 21 -7.30 -9.29 24.74
C ALA A 21 -6.17 -8.37 24.23
N THR A 22 -5.06 -8.25 24.98
CA THR A 22 -3.86 -7.51 24.53
C THR A 22 -3.19 -8.18 23.34
N SER A 23 -3.11 -9.52 23.31
CA SER A 23 -2.56 -10.27 22.18
C SER A 23 -3.38 -10.08 20.89
N ARG A 24 -4.73 -10.07 20.97
CA ARG A 24 -5.58 -9.79 19.81
C ARG A 24 -5.47 -8.35 19.31
N LEU A 25 -5.38 -7.37 20.21
CA LEU A 25 -5.18 -5.96 19.85
C LEU A 25 -3.83 -5.74 19.14
N HIS A 26 -2.76 -6.39 19.62
CA HIS A 26 -1.45 -6.34 18.98
C HIS A 26 -1.47 -6.90 17.55
N ILE A 27 -2.13 -8.04 17.33
CA ILE A 27 -2.23 -8.64 15.99
C ILE A 27 -3.00 -7.71 15.03
N ILE A 28 -4.09 -7.09 15.48
CA ILE A 28 -4.89 -6.17 14.65
C ILE A 28 -4.08 -4.91 14.31
N LEU A 29 -3.32 -4.36 15.26
CA LEU A 29 -2.44 -3.21 15.03
C LEU A 29 -1.31 -3.53 14.04
N ILE A 30 -0.69 -4.71 14.17
CA ILE A 30 0.35 -5.19 13.24
C ILE A 30 -0.22 -5.38 11.84
N VAL A 31 -1.36 -6.04 11.69
CA VAL A 31 -2.02 -6.23 10.39
C VAL A 31 -2.41 -4.89 9.75
N LYS A 32 -2.84 -3.92 10.57
CA LYS A 32 -3.20 -2.58 10.10
C LYS A 32 -1.99 -1.76 9.63
N GLU A 33 -0.83 -1.88 10.27
CA GLU A 33 0.39 -1.26 9.77
C GLU A 33 0.94 -1.99 8.53
N MET A 34 0.90 -3.33 8.51
CA MET A 34 1.29 -4.09 7.32
C MET A 34 0.42 -3.75 6.11
N SER A 35 -0.88 -3.48 6.30
CA SER A 35 -1.78 -3.04 5.23
C SER A 35 -1.35 -1.72 4.59
N LYS A 36 -0.91 -0.73 5.38
CA LYS A 36 -0.48 0.57 4.84
C LYS A 36 0.80 0.46 4.01
N MET A 37 1.78 -0.29 4.51
CA MET A 37 3.03 -0.52 3.77
C MET A 37 2.77 -1.30 2.48
N LYS A 38 1.88 -2.30 2.51
CA LYS A 38 1.46 -3.04 1.31
C LYS A 38 0.72 -2.16 0.30
N ALA A 39 -0.18 -1.28 0.75
CA ALA A 39 -0.89 -0.36 -0.14
C ALA A 39 0.07 0.63 -0.83
N TRP A 40 1.03 1.17 -0.08
CA TRP A 40 2.06 2.05 -0.63
C TRP A 40 2.93 1.34 -1.68
N TRP A 41 3.40 0.14 -1.37
CA TRP A 41 4.18 -0.66 -2.32
C TRP A 41 3.36 -1.06 -3.56
N LEU A 42 2.08 -1.37 -3.39
CA LEU A 42 1.20 -1.74 -4.50
C LEU A 42 0.99 -0.56 -5.47
N THR A 43 0.74 0.64 -4.96
CA THR A 43 0.56 1.83 -5.83
C THR A 43 1.82 2.14 -6.61
N ASN A 44 2.99 2.15 -5.95
CA ASN A 44 4.28 2.35 -6.64
C ASN A 44 4.57 1.22 -7.66
N GLY A 45 4.24 -0.02 -7.33
CA GLY A 45 4.41 -1.16 -8.22
C GLY A 45 3.55 -1.06 -9.49
N ILE A 46 2.28 -0.66 -9.34
CA ILE A 46 1.36 -0.45 -10.47
C ILE A 46 1.87 0.69 -11.36
N GLU A 47 2.29 1.82 -10.77
CA GLU A 47 2.82 2.95 -11.53
C GLU A 47 4.07 2.56 -12.32
N ALA A 48 5.03 1.87 -11.68
CA ALA A 48 6.22 1.37 -12.34
C ALA A 48 5.88 0.41 -13.49
N LEU A 49 4.90 -0.47 -13.30
CA LEU A 49 4.48 -1.43 -14.32
C LEU A 49 3.84 -0.73 -15.54
N ILE A 50 3.01 0.29 -15.31
CA ILE A 50 2.44 1.12 -16.37
C ILE A 50 3.57 1.83 -17.15
N PHE A 51 4.56 2.38 -16.44
CA PHE A 51 5.70 3.05 -17.06
C PHE A 51 6.56 2.12 -17.91
N ILE A 52 6.89 0.94 -17.39
CA ILE A 52 7.66 -0.08 -18.14
C ILE A 52 6.90 -0.50 -19.41
N THR A 53 5.58 -0.64 -19.31
CA THR A 53 4.72 -0.99 -20.45
C THR A 53 4.74 0.11 -21.50
N LEU A 54 4.62 1.39 -21.10
CA LEU A 54 4.66 2.54 -22.01
C LEU A 54 6.03 2.69 -22.69
N ILE A 55 7.12 2.52 -21.94
CA ILE A 55 8.49 2.55 -22.50
C ILE A 55 8.65 1.43 -23.54
N SER A 56 8.26 0.20 -23.19
CA SER A 56 8.32 -0.94 -24.11
C SER A 56 7.50 -0.67 -25.37
N PHE A 57 6.30 -0.10 -25.24
CA PHE A 57 5.44 0.24 -26.37
C PHE A 57 6.07 1.28 -27.31
N ILE A 58 6.73 2.30 -26.77
CA ILE A 58 7.44 3.32 -27.58
C ILE A 58 8.65 2.71 -28.30
N LEU A 59 9.38 1.80 -27.65
CA LEU A 59 10.58 1.20 -28.23
C LEU A 59 10.24 0.19 -29.33
N LEU A 60 9.22 -0.65 -29.10
CA LEU A 60 8.84 -1.76 -29.98
C LEU A 60 8.07 -1.31 -31.23
N ARG A 61 7.45 -0.14 -31.23
CA ARG A 61 6.71 0.35 -32.41
C ARG A 61 7.66 0.96 -33.46
N ASN A 62 7.30 0.78 -34.74
CA ASN A 62 8.06 1.30 -35.88
C ASN A 62 7.39 2.51 -36.57
N VAL A 63 6.07 2.64 -36.40
CA VAL A 63 5.25 3.72 -36.96
C VAL A 63 4.43 4.36 -35.86
N ASP A 64 4.34 5.68 -35.91
CA ASP A 64 3.49 6.47 -35.02
C ASP A 64 2.03 6.46 -35.49
N ALA A 65 1.11 6.95 -34.65
CA ALA A 65 -0.32 7.05 -34.95
C ALA A 65 -0.64 7.93 -36.18
N THR A 66 0.31 8.74 -36.62
CA THR A 66 0.26 9.60 -37.81
C THR A 66 0.78 8.90 -39.07
N GLY A 67 1.18 7.62 -39.00
CA GLY A 67 1.76 6.87 -40.12
C GLY A 67 3.22 7.24 -40.43
N THR A 68 3.85 8.08 -39.60
CA THR A 68 5.24 8.49 -39.76
C THR A 68 6.19 7.44 -39.18
N VAL A 69 7.28 7.14 -39.89
CA VAL A 69 8.31 6.21 -39.42
C VAL A 69 9.04 6.81 -38.22
N GLN A 70 9.14 6.03 -37.15
CA GLN A 70 9.71 6.49 -35.90
C GLN A 70 11.24 6.33 -35.91
N THR A 71 11.96 7.41 -36.24
CA THR A 71 13.42 7.45 -36.17
C THR A 71 13.94 7.37 -34.72
N PRO A 72 15.20 6.94 -34.48
CA PRO A 72 15.74 6.85 -33.12
C PRO A 72 15.69 8.19 -32.35
N ILE A 73 15.83 9.33 -33.04
CA ILE A 73 15.70 10.65 -32.41
C ILE A 73 14.27 10.89 -31.91
N VAL A 74 13.23 10.62 -32.72
CA VAL A 74 11.84 10.83 -32.26
C VAL A 74 11.45 9.87 -31.15
N LYS A 75 11.99 8.64 -31.14
CA LYS A 75 11.82 7.70 -30.00
C LYS A 75 12.37 8.29 -28.70
N LEU A 76 13.55 8.91 -28.77
CA LEU A 76 14.19 9.52 -27.61
C LEU A 76 13.39 10.73 -27.08
N ILE A 77 12.86 11.57 -27.99
CA ILE A 77 11.99 12.69 -27.63
C ILE A 77 10.71 12.20 -26.95
N ASN A 78 10.09 11.13 -27.46
CA ASN A 78 8.90 10.55 -26.84
C ASN A 78 9.20 9.98 -25.45
N LEU A 79 10.37 9.37 -25.26
CA LEU A 79 10.84 8.95 -23.94
C LEU A 79 11.05 10.14 -22.99
N LEU A 80 11.60 11.25 -23.50
CA LEU A 80 11.81 12.46 -22.72
C LEU A 80 10.47 13.10 -22.30
N VAL A 81 9.46 13.08 -23.16
CA VAL A 81 8.10 13.54 -22.85
C VAL A 81 7.41 12.64 -21.81
N LEU A 82 7.77 11.37 -21.74
CA LEU A 82 7.25 10.45 -20.73
C LEU A 82 7.78 10.78 -19.32
N LEU A 83 8.96 11.40 -19.21
CA LEU A 83 9.60 11.77 -17.95
C LEU A 83 8.78 12.76 -17.08
N PRO A 84 8.31 13.92 -17.57
CA PRO A 84 7.49 14.83 -16.78
C PRO A 84 6.15 14.22 -16.37
N VAL A 85 5.58 13.30 -17.17
CA VAL A 85 4.36 12.56 -16.81
C VAL A 85 4.60 11.72 -15.55
N LEU A 86 5.78 11.10 -15.42
CA LEU A 86 6.17 10.33 -14.23
C LEU A 86 6.23 11.24 -13.01
N ILE A 87 6.88 12.40 -13.16
CA ILE A 87 7.08 13.35 -12.08
C ILE A 87 5.71 13.84 -11.56
N VAL A 88 4.78 14.16 -12.46
CA VAL A 88 3.43 14.59 -12.08
C VAL A 88 2.67 13.49 -11.33
N ALA A 89 2.72 12.25 -11.82
CA ALA A 89 2.06 11.12 -11.17
C ALA A 89 2.59 10.88 -9.74
N VAL A 90 3.91 10.87 -9.57
CA VAL A 90 4.56 10.76 -8.26
C VAL A 90 4.20 11.94 -7.35
N CYS A 91 4.17 13.17 -7.88
CA CYS A 91 3.75 14.36 -7.12
C CYS A 91 2.32 14.24 -6.60
N ILE A 92 1.38 13.79 -7.43
CA ILE A 92 -0.03 13.57 -7.03
C ILE A 92 -0.10 12.55 -5.89
N GLN A 93 0.65 11.44 -6.01
CA GLN A 93 0.68 10.40 -4.99
C GLN A 93 1.25 10.90 -3.64
N MET A 94 2.30 11.73 -3.68
CA MET A 94 2.89 12.37 -2.49
C MET A 94 1.91 13.33 -1.81
N ILE A 95 1.20 14.15 -2.59
CA ILE A 95 0.19 15.08 -2.08
C ILE A 95 -0.95 14.29 -1.40
N TRP A 96 -1.41 13.20 -2.02
CA TRP A 96 -2.47 12.36 -1.48
C TRP A 96 -2.07 11.71 -0.15
N LEU A 97 -0.85 11.15 -0.08
CA LEU A 97 -0.29 10.60 1.16
C LEU A 97 -0.24 11.67 2.26
N HIS A 98 0.25 12.86 1.94
CA HIS A 98 0.33 13.97 2.88
C HIS A 98 -1.06 14.36 3.43
N ARG A 99 -2.08 14.43 2.56
CA ARG A 99 -3.46 14.71 2.96
C ARG A 99 -4.03 13.64 3.88
N ILE A 100 -3.76 12.35 3.63
CA ILE A 100 -4.20 11.25 4.50
C ILE A 100 -3.53 11.34 5.87
N LYS A 101 -2.22 11.61 5.92
CA LYS A 101 -1.49 11.75 7.18
C LYS A 101 -2.04 12.90 8.02
N LYS A 102 -2.36 14.04 7.39
CA LYS A 102 -2.94 15.20 8.09
C LYS A 102 -4.31 14.94 8.71
N ARG A 103 -5.16 14.06 8.14
CA ARG A 103 -6.47 13.76 8.73
C ARG A 103 -6.43 12.83 9.95
N ARG A 104 -5.29 12.21 10.23
CA ARG A 104 -5.13 11.22 11.31
C ARG A 104 -4.38 11.80 12.52
N SER A 105 -3.76 12.97 12.38
CA SER A 105 -3.15 13.74 13.48
C SER A 105 -4.11 14.81 13.95
#